data_AF-A0A4Y9Y1I0-F1
#
_entry.id   AF-A0A4Y9Y1I0-F1
#
_cell.length_a   1.000
_cell.length_b   1.000
_cell.length_c   1.000
_cell.angle_alpha   90.00
_cell.angle_beta   90.00
_cell.angle_gamma   90.00
#
_symmetry.space_group_name_H-M   'P 1'
#
loop_
_entity.id
_entity.type
_entity.pdbx_description
1 polymer ?
#
loop_
_entity_poly.entity_id
_entity_poly.type
_entity_poly.pdbx_seq_one_letter_code
_entity_poly.pdbx_strand_id
1 'polypeptide(L)'
;MSLDPFDTEAGLRTEDQSMESLDTIIRDGESPQLEVGNISLDAPRQDLLNSIFNGPNRFPDVPPAFDEDPIIRDVYIDVFLAASFDHVSRAEAQRMLSSANRTLVAMSKRFGNELRGLGEMARTLPDVQRRLGFDSGQHVVYYFVCDICWSRYHPSQLYRLETSECTQPGCSGVLFVTKESGGRTDRIPVKVLPVASQLES
;
A
#
# COMPACT_ATOMS: atom_id res chain seq x y z
N MET A 1 30.24 42.49 -28.97
CA MET A 1 30.64 43.67 -28.18
C MET A 1 29.61 43.79 -27.08
N SER A 2 29.84 43.48 -25.81
CA SER A 2 31.04 43.28 -24.98
C SER A 2 30.57 42.44 -23.76
N LEU A 3 31.19 41.35 -23.30
CA LEU A 3 32.47 41.23 -22.56
C LEU A 3 32.61 42.37 -21.53
N ASP A 4 32.37 42.20 -20.22
CA ASP A 4 33.13 41.45 -19.19
C ASP A 4 33.11 42.38 -17.91
N PRO A 5 33.84 42.16 -16.78
CA PRO A 5 33.91 41.05 -15.81
C PRO A 5 34.05 41.57 -14.33
N PHE A 6 34.70 40.77 -13.45
CA PHE A 6 35.19 40.98 -12.05
C PHE A 6 34.23 40.58 -10.91
N ASP A 7 34.40 39.40 -10.28
CA ASP A 7 35.42 38.99 -9.27
C ASP A 7 35.19 39.59 -7.88
N THR A 8 35.07 38.74 -6.84
CA THR A 8 35.88 38.84 -5.61
C THR A 8 35.83 37.52 -4.83
N GLU A 9 36.99 37.19 -4.28
CA GLU A 9 37.46 35.93 -3.72
C GLU A 9 36.99 35.59 -2.29
N ALA A 10 37.21 34.30 -1.97
CA ALA A 10 37.81 33.76 -0.75
C ALA A 10 37.10 33.85 0.62
N GLY A 11 36.98 32.68 1.24
CA GLY A 11 36.70 32.51 2.66
C GLY A 11 36.78 31.05 3.10
N LEU A 12 37.97 30.44 2.99
CA LEU A 12 38.32 29.21 3.71
C LEU A 12 38.27 29.47 5.22
N ARG A 13 37.59 28.61 5.99
CA ARG A 13 37.90 28.33 7.39
C ARG A 13 37.57 26.88 7.73
N THR A 14 38.63 26.09 7.82
CA THR A 14 38.78 24.84 8.58
C THR A 14 38.85 25.10 10.09
N GLU A 15 38.89 24.02 10.87
CA GLU A 15 38.98 23.86 12.35
C GLU A 15 37.60 23.53 12.97
N ASP A 16 37.17 22.27 13.14
CA ASP A 16 37.79 21.04 13.69
C ASP A 16 37.93 21.04 15.23
N GLN A 17 37.46 19.93 15.84
CA GLN A 17 37.51 19.52 17.27
C GLN A 17 36.43 20.14 18.18
N SER A 18 35.61 19.38 18.95
CA SER A 18 35.92 18.19 19.75
C SER A 18 34.71 17.24 19.89
N MET A 19 34.89 16.00 19.44
CA MET A 19 34.08 14.84 19.83
C MET A 19 34.46 14.43 21.26
N GLU A 20 33.57 14.67 22.22
CA GLU A 20 33.61 13.99 23.52
C GLU A 20 32.61 12.83 23.52
N SER A 21 33.19 11.63 23.36
CA SER A 21 32.88 10.39 24.09
C SER A 21 31.46 10.21 24.69
N LEU A 22 30.64 9.41 24.02
CA LEU A 22 29.51 8.68 24.60
C LEU A 22 29.73 7.16 24.44
N ASP A 23 30.94 6.70 24.77
CA ASP A 23 31.15 5.32 25.18
C ASP A 23 31.04 5.28 26.70
N THR A 24 29.91 4.80 27.21
CA THR A 24 29.77 3.95 28.41
C THR A 24 28.27 3.83 28.72
N ILE A 25 27.68 2.68 28.39
CA ILE A 25 26.81 1.82 29.23
C ILE A 25 26.40 0.65 28.32
N ILE A 26 27.24 -0.39 28.25
CA ILE A 26 26.85 -1.75 27.85
C ILE A 26 27.43 -2.69 28.91
N ARG A 27 26.62 -2.98 29.92
CA ARG A 27 26.68 -4.04 30.95
C ARG A 27 25.27 -4.06 31.53
N ASP A 28 24.45 -5.10 31.53
CA ASP A 28 24.59 -6.56 31.41
C ASP A 28 23.33 -7.05 30.62
N GLY A 29 23.39 -8.01 29.71
CA GLY A 29 23.39 -9.43 30.07
C GLY A 29 21.98 -10.03 30.17
N GLU A 30 21.20 -10.04 29.07
CA GLU A 30 20.24 -11.11 28.65
C GLU A 30 19.36 -10.58 27.50
N SER A 31 19.68 -10.95 26.26
CA SER A 31 18.74 -10.80 25.14
C SER A 31 17.70 -11.92 25.22
N PRO A 32 16.39 -11.65 25.05
CA PRO A 32 15.40 -12.69 24.87
C PRO A 32 15.78 -13.49 23.62
N GLN A 33 16.01 -14.80 23.78
CA GLN A 33 16.16 -15.69 22.63
C GLN A 33 14.81 -15.78 21.92
N LEU A 34 14.63 -14.93 20.90
CA LEU A 34 13.65 -15.18 19.86
C LEU A 34 14.22 -16.30 19.01
N GLU A 35 13.64 -17.50 19.11
CA GLU A 35 13.86 -18.57 18.14
C GLU A 35 13.28 -18.12 16.80
N VAL A 36 14.09 -17.39 16.04
CA VAL A 36 13.84 -17.14 14.62
C VAL A 36 13.96 -18.51 13.96
N GLY A 37 12.83 -19.06 13.50
CA GLY A 37 12.84 -20.26 12.68
C GLY A 37 13.84 -20.08 11.55
N ASN A 38 14.91 -20.88 11.58
CA ASN A 38 16.00 -20.84 10.62
C ASN A 38 15.47 -21.17 9.22
N ILE A 39 15.07 -20.15 8.45
CA ILE A 39 14.92 -20.32 7.01
C ILE A 39 16.34 -20.30 6.44
N SER A 40 16.91 -21.50 6.27
CA SER A 40 18.17 -21.66 5.57
C SER A 40 18.01 -21.14 4.15
N LEU A 41 18.72 -20.07 3.81
CA LEU A 41 18.78 -19.51 2.45
C LEU A 41 19.48 -20.46 1.45
N ASP A 42 20.08 -21.54 1.95
CA ASP A 42 20.70 -22.61 1.16
C ASP A 42 19.75 -23.79 0.88
N ALA A 43 18.48 -23.69 1.27
CA ALA A 43 17.51 -24.74 1.02
C ALA A 43 17.16 -24.83 -0.48
N PRO A 44 17.00 -26.06 -1.05
CA PRO A 44 16.50 -26.24 -2.41
C PRO A 44 15.21 -25.46 -2.62
N ARG A 45 15.04 -24.82 -3.79
CA ARG A 45 13.85 -24.01 -4.14
C ARG A 45 12.52 -24.73 -3.83
N GLN A 46 12.48 -26.04 -3.95
CA GLN A 46 11.31 -26.86 -3.63
C GLN A 46 10.94 -26.83 -2.15
N ASP A 47 11.92 -26.81 -1.24
CA ASP A 47 11.71 -26.80 0.21
C ASP A 47 11.27 -25.41 0.70
N LEU A 48 11.75 -24.34 0.06
CA LEU A 48 11.23 -22.99 0.27
C LEU A 48 9.75 -22.90 -0.11
N LEU A 49 9.38 -23.40 -1.29
CA LEU A 49 7.96 -23.43 -1.71
C LEU A 49 7.12 -24.26 -0.73
N ASN A 50 7.60 -25.44 -0.33
CA ASN A 50 6.90 -26.28 0.63
C ASN A 50 6.75 -25.62 2.01
N SER A 51 7.73 -24.84 2.48
CA SER A 51 7.62 -24.10 3.74
C SER A 51 6.62 -22.93 3.67
N ILE A 52 6.51 -22.29 2.50
CA ILE A 52 5.54 -21.22 2.23
C ILE A 52 4.11 -21.78 2.18
N PHE A 53 3.92 -22.96 1.58
CA PHE A 53 2.60 -23.56 1.40
C PHE A 53 2.16 -24.48 2.56
N ASN A 54 3.08 -25.02 3.36
CA ASN A 54 2.79 -25.94 4.48
C ASN A 54 3.01 -25.31 5.87
N GLY A 55 3.33 -24.03 5.95
CA GLY A 55 3.33 -23.30 7.24
C GLY A 55 1.94 -23.29 7.87
N PRO A 56 1.82 -23.00 9.20
CA PRO A 56 0.51 -22.81 9.82
C PRO A 56 -0.27 -21.80 8.98
N ASN A 57 -1.49 -22.16 8.57
CA ASN A 57 -2.34 -21.41 7.63
C ASN A 57 -2.45 -19.94 8.05
N ARG A 58 -1.54 -19.09 7.55
CA ARG A 58 -1.56 -17.63 7.72
C ARG A 58 -2.27 -16.94 6.56
N PHE A 59 -2.74 -17.71 5.58
CA PHE A 59 -3.55 -17.17 4.50
C PHE A 59 -4.99 -17.10 4.98
N PRO A 60 -5.66 -15.93 4.86
CA PRO A 60 -7.11 -15.89 4.94
C PRO A 60 -7.68 -16.80 3.85
N ASP A 61 -8.96 -17.14 3.98
CA ASP A 61 -9.72 -18.05 3.10
C ASP A 61 -9.25 -18.09 1.63
N VAL A 62 -9.34 -19.28 1.02
CA VAL A 62 -8.95 -19.53 -0.38
C VAL A 62 -9.46 -18.39 -1.29
N PRO A 63 -8.59 -17.74 -2.10
CA PRO A 63 -9.00 -16.55 -2.86
C PRO A 63 -10.20 -16.81 -3.77
N PRO A 64 -11.14 -15.85 -3.91
CA PRO A 64 -12.36 -16.05 -4.68
C PRO A 64 -12.15 -16.50 -6.14
N ALA A 65 -11.02 -16.15 -6.76
CA ALA A 65 -10.68 -16.60 -8.11
C ALA A 65 -10.55 -18.13 -8.24
N PHE A 66 -10.39 -18.87 -7.13
CA PHE A 66 -10.39 -20.33 -7.15
C PHE A 66 -11.78 -20.94 -7.32
N ASP A 67 -12.83 -20.20 -6.96
CA ASP A 67 -14.23 -20.58 -7.21
C ASP A 67 -14.71 -20.18 -8.61
N GLU A 68 -13.86 -19.54 -9.41
CA GLU A 68 -14.15 -19.19 -10.81
C GLU A 68 -13.58 -20.25 -11.77
N ASP A 69 -13.92 -20.14 -13.05
CA ASP A 69 -13.33 -20.96 -14.10
C ASP A 69 -11.82 -20.68 -14.24
N PRO A 70 -10.96 -21.71 -14.44
CA PRO A 70 -9.52 -21.52 -14.61
C PRO A 70 -9.14 -20.53 -15.71
N ILE A 71 -9.92 -20.42 -16.79
CA ILE A 71 -9.65 -19.47 -17.87
C ILE A 71 -9.82 -18.03 -17.39
N ILE A 72 -10.82 -17.77 -16.53
CA ILE A 72 -11.03 -16.45 -15.95
C ILE A 72 -9.87 -16.10 -15.01
N ARG A 73 -9.43 -17.08 -14.21
CA ARG A 73 -8.29 -16.93 -13.29
C ARG A 73 -6.99 -16.63 -14.04
N ASP A 74 -6.76 -17.29 -15.18
CA ASP A 74 -5.60 -17.07 -16.03
C ASP A 74 -5.55 -15.61 -16.53
N VAL A 75 -6.69 -15.10 -17.00
CA VAL A 75 -6.82 -13.68 -17.39
C VAL A 75 -6.50 -12.73 -16.23
N TYR A 76 -6.94 -13.04 -15.01
CA TYR A 76 -6.62 -12.23 -13.84
C TYR A 76 -5.12 -12.20 -13.55
N ILE A 77 -4.45 -13.34 -13.62
CA ILE A 77 -3.01 -13.46 -13.41
C ILE A 77 -2.26 -12.65 -14.47
N ASP A 78 -2.59 -12.81 -15.75
CA ASP A 78 -1.95 -12.09 -16.84
C ASP A 78 -2.08 -10.57 -16.69
N VAL A 79 -3.29 -10.08 -16.41
CA VAL A 79 -3.52 -8.64 -16.22
C VAL A 79 -2.78 -8.14 -14.99
N PHE A 80 -2.73 -8.92 -13.91
CA PHE A 80 -1.98 -8.56 -12.71
C PHE A 80 -0.48 -8.49 -12.98
N LEU A 81 0.09 -9.46 -13.70
CA LEU A 81 1.51 -9.47 -14.08
C LEU A 81 1.84 -8.27 -14.97
N ALA A 82 1.02 -8.01 -15.99
CA ALA A 82 1.22 -6.88 -16.89
C ALA A 82 1.15 -5.53 -16.14
N ALA A 83 0.22 -5.39 -15.19
CA ALA A 83 0.12 -4.18 -14.37
C ALA A 83 1.29 -4.03 -13.39
N SER A 84 1.82 -5.13 -12.86
CA SER A 84 2.84 -5.13 -11.82
C SER A 84 4.26 -5.00 -12.38
N PHE A 85 4.55 -5.66 -13.50
CA PHE A 85 5.90 -5.79 -14.05
C PHE A 85 6.07 -5.05 -15.38
N ASP A 86 5.02 -4.95 -16.20
CA ASP A 86 5.10 -4.30 -17.52
C ASP A 86 4.59 -2.85 -17.53
N HIS A 87 4.36 -2.28 -16.34
CA HIS A 87 3.89 -0.90 -16.14
C HIS A 87 2.60 -0.54 -16.90
N VAL A 88 1.74 -1.54 -17.15
CA VAL A 88 0.46 -1.33 -17.81
C VAL A 88 -0.41 -0.38 -16.99
N SER A 89 -0.91 0.68 -17.63
CA SER A 89 -1.77 1.66 -16.97
C SER A 89 -3.10 1.04 -16.50
N ARG A 90 -3.72 1.60 -15.46
CA ARG A 90 -5.04 1.14 -14.98
C ARG A 90 -6.11 1.11 -16.07
N ALA A 91 -6.10 2.12 -16.95
CA ALA A 91 -7.03 2.21 -18.07
C ALA A 91 -6.81 1.08 -19.09
N GLU A 92 -5.55 0.67 -19.28
CA GLU A 92 -5.20 -0.42 -20.18
C GLU A 92 -5.51 -1.80 -19.59
N ALA A 93 -5.20 -2.02 -18.31
CA ALA A 93 -5.64 -3.22 -17.59
C ALA A 93 -7.16 -3.40 -17.67
N GLN A 94 -7.94 -2.33 -17.48
CA GLN A 94 -9.39 -2.35 -17.65
C GLN A 94 -9.83 -2.69 -19.09
N ARG A 95 -9.11 -2.20 -20.10
CA ARG A 95 -9.36 -2.58 -21.51
C ARG A 95 -9.07 -4.06 -21.75
N MET A 96 -7.97 -4.59 -21.22
CA MET A 96 -7.62 -6.01 -21.31
C MET A 96 -8.72 -6.89 -20.69
N LEU A 97 -9.16 -6.59 -19.46
CA LEU A 97 -10.23 -7.31 -18.78
C LEU A 97 -11.56 -7.25 -19.55
N SER A 98 -11.90 -6.06 -20.07
CA SER A 98 -13.11 -5.86 -20.86
C SER A 98 -13.08 -6.65 -22.18
N SER A 99 -11.92 -6.67 -22.83
CA SER A 99 -11.69 -7.42 -24.07
C SER A 99 -11.75 -8.94 -23.84
N ALA A 100 -11.07 -9.42 -22.79
CA ALA A 100 -11.06 -10.83 -22.41
C ALA A 100 -12.48 -11.32 -22.11
N ASN A 101 -13.23 -10.60 -21.27
CA ASN A 101 -14.60 -10.99 -20.98
C ASN A 101 -15.49 -11.02 -22.23
N ARG A 102 -15.41 -10.02 -23.12
CA ARG A 102 -16.19 -10.03 -24.37
C ARG A 102 -15.88 -11.27 -25.20
N THR A 103 -14.61 -11.66 -25.25
CA THR A 103 -14.14 -12.87 -25.93
C THR A 103 -14.72 -14.12 -25.29
N LEU A 104 -14.64 -14.23 -23.96
CA LEU A 104 -15.17 -15.37 -23.21
C LEU A 104 -16.69 -15.49 -23.31
N VAL A 105 -17.43 -14.38 -23.28
CA VAL A 105 -18.89 -14.36 -23.50
C VAL A 105 -19.23 -14.83 -24.91
N ALA A 106 -18.50 -14.38 -25.93
CA ALA A 106 -18.70 -14.84 -27.30
C ALA A 106 -18.40 -16.34 -27.46
N MET A 107 -17.32 -16.83 -26.85
CA MET A 107 -16.95 -18.25 -26.85
C MET A 107 -17.98 -19.10 -26.13
N SER A 108 -18.40 -18.70 -24.92
CA SER A 108 -19.42 -19.38 -24.13
C SER A 108 -20.72 -19.55 -24.92
N LYS A 109 -21.20 -18.48 -25.59
CA LYS A 109 -22.38 -18.53 -26.46
C LYS A 109 -22.21 -19.44 -27.68
N ARG A 110 -21.02 -19.45 -28.29
CA ARG A 110 -20.74 -20.24 -29.50
C ARG A 110 -20.70 -21.73 -29.21
N PHE A 111 -20.11 -22.13 -28.10
CA PHE A 111 -19.90 -23.53 -27.75
C PHE A 111 -20.97 -24.08 -26.79
N GLY A 112 -21.84 -23.23 -26.25
CA GLY A 112 -22.88 -23.64 -25.30
C GLY A 112 -22.34 -23.98 -23.91
N ASN A 113 -21.09 -23.62 -23.61
CA ASN A 113 -20.46 -23.89 -22.33
C ASN A 113 -20.57 -22.65 -21.43
N GLU A 114 -21.25 -22.76 -20.30
CA GLU A 114 -21.31 -21.69 -19.30
C GLU A 114 -20.05 -21.72 -18.44
N LEU A 115 -19.23 -20.66 -18.52
CA LEU A 115 -18.04 -20.52 -17.69
C LEU A 115 -18.45 -19.99 -16.31
N ARG A 116 -18.14 -20.75 -15.27
CA ARG A 116 -18.45 -20.39 -13.88
C ARG A 116 -17.78 -19.06 -13.50
N GLY A 117 -18.58 -18.09 -13.05
CA GLY A 117 -18.09 -16.77 -12.65
C GLY A 117 -17.99 -15.74 -13.79
N LEU A 118 -18.31 -16.10 -15.04
CA LEU A 118 -18.17 -15.18 -16.18
C LEU A 118 -19.06 -13.93 -16.10
N GLY A 119 -20.26 -14.08 -15.54
CA GLY A 119 -21.20 -12.96 -15.33
C GLY A 119 -20.67 -11.91 -14.35
N GLU A 120 -19.87 -12.34 -13.37
CA GLU A 120 -19.33 -11.52 -12.29
C GLU A 120 -17.82 -11.25 -12.44
N MET A 121 -17.28 -11.56 -13.62
CA MET A 121 -15.86 -11.42 -13.90
C MET A 121 -15.38 -9.98 -13.63
N ALA A 122 -14.28 -9.88 -12.88
CA ALA A 122 -13.67 -8.62 -12.49
C ALA A 122 -13.33 -7.74 -13.71
N ARG A 123 -13.62 -6.43 -13.61
CA ARG A 123 -13.42 -5.46 -14.71
C ARG A 123 -12.39 -4.39 -14.42
N THR A 124 -11.95 -4.30 -13.18
CA THR A 124 -10.96 -3.32 -12.75
C THR A 124 -9.79 -4.02 -12.08
N LEU A 125 -8.61 -3.40 -12.15
CA LEU A 125 -7.41 -3.95 -11.52
C LEU A 125 -7.58 -4.15 -9.99
N PRO A 126 -8.23 -3.24 -9.23
CA PRO A 126 -8.54 -3.50 -7.82
C PRO A 126 -9.46 -4.70 -7.59
N ASP A 127 -10.45 -4.93 -8.47
CA ASP A 127 -11.31 -6.12 -8.36
C ASP A 127 -10.52 -7.40 -8.60
N VAL A 128 -9.65 -7.41 -9.63
CA VAL A 128 -8.76 -8.54 -9.94
C VAL A 128 -7.87 -8.86 -8.75
N GLN A 129 -7.25 -7.84 -8.18
CA GLN A 129 -6.42 -7.93 -6.98
C GLN A 129 -7.18 -8.57 -5.81
N ARG A 130 -8.40 -8.11 -5.52
CA ARG A 130 -9.26 -8.74 -4.51
C ARG A 130 -9.62 -10.19 -4.83
N ARG A 131 -9.96 -10.50 -6.08
CA ARG A 131 -10.27 -11.89 -6.51
C ARG A 131 -9.07 -12.82 -6.33
N LEU A 132 -7.86 -12.31 -6.55
CA LEU A 132 -6.60 -13.05 -6.36
C LEU A 132 -6.11 -13.05 -4.90
N GLY A 133 -6.80 -12.40 -3.96
CA GLY A 133 -6.41 -12.31 -2.56
C GLY A 133 -5.34 -11.25 -2.26
N PHE A 134 -5.00 -10.40 -3.22
CA PHE A 134 -4.08 -9.28 -3.06
C PHE A 134 -4.83 -7.98 -2.78
N ASP A 135 -5.40 -7.79 -1.59
CA ASP A 135 -5.97 -6.48 -1.24
C ASP A 135 -4.89 -5.52 -0.69
N SER A 136 -4.15 -4.85 -1.58
CA SER A 136 -3.18 -3.83 -1.16
C SER A 136 -3.83 -2.59 -0.57
N GLY A 137 -5.14 -2.37 -0.81
CA GLY A 137 -5.90 -1.24 -0.29
C GLY A 137 -6.25 -1.38 1.18
N GLN A 138 -6.40 -2.61 1.67
CA GLN A 138 -6.69 -2.87 3.09
C GLN A 138 -5.51 -2.57 4.03
N HIS A 139 -4.31 -2.46 3.49
CA HIS A 139 -3.11 -2.27 4.30
C HIS A 139 -2.64 -0.81 4.35
N VAL A 140 -3.37 0.15 3.76
CA VAL A 140 -3.02 1.58 3.83
C VAL A 140 -4.10 2.34 4.58
N VAL A 141 -3.79 2.74 5.81
CA VAL A 141 -4.68 3.58 6.61
C VAL A 141 -4.33 5.05 6.35
N TYR A 142 -5.31 5.81 5.89
CA TYR A 142 -5.17 7.25 5.67
C TYR A 142 -5.52 8.01 6.94
N TYR A 143 -4.51 8.27 7.77
CA TYR A 143 -4.66 9.12 8.94
C TYR A 143 -4.82 10.57 8.50
N PHE A 144 -5.66 11.33 9.21
CA PHE A 144 -5.60 12.79 9.10
C PHE A 144 -4.71 13.34 10.21
N VAL A 145 -3.99 14.41 9.90
CA VAL A 145 -2.98 14.97 10.80
C VAL A 145 -3.20 16.46 11.01
N CYS A 146 -2.79 16.94 12.18
CA CYS A 146 -2.75 18.37 12.44
C CYS A 146 -1.72 19.05 11.54
N ASP A 147 -2.09 20.20 11.00
CA ASP A 147 -1.23 21.02 10.16
C ASP A 147 -0.02 21.62 10.88
N ILE A 148 -0.09 21.80 12.20
CA ILE A 148 0.98 22.35 13.05
C ILE A 148 1.77 21.24 13.77
N CYS A 149 1.12 20.50 14.68
CA CYS A 149 1.82 19.56 15.57
C CYS A 149 1.96 18.15 14.99
N TRP A 150 1.41 17.88 13.80
CA TRP A 150 1.46 16.57 13.13
C TRP A 150 0.88 15.39 13.92
N SER A 151 0.10 15.67 14.97
CA SER A 151 -0.60 14.62 15.70
C SER A 151 -1.56 13.88 14.77
N ARG A 152 -1.55 12.54 14.90
CA ARG A 152 -2.24 11.62 14.01
C ARG A 152 -3.61 11.25 14.57
N TYR A 153 -4.61 11.23 13.70
CA TYR A 153 -5.99 10.88 14.04
C TYR A 153 -6.50 9.84 13.04
N HIS A 154 -7.12 8.79 13.57
CA HIS A 154 -7.68 7.72 12.74
C HIS A 154 -8.91 8.23 11.99
N PRO A 155 -9.13 7.88 10.71
CA PRO A 155 -10.24 8.39 9.90
C PRO A 155 -11.64 8.22 10.54
N SER A 156 -11.83 7.18 11.36
CA SER A 156 -13.07 6.97 12.12
C SER A 156 -13.38 8.07 13.15
N GLN A 157 -12.41 8.91 13.51
CA GLN A 157 -12.56 10.00 14.46
C GLN A 157 -13.05 11.29 13.79
N LEU A 158 -12.93 11.43 12.47
CA LEU A 158 -13.20 12.68 11.74
C LEU A 158 -14.60 13.26 11.99
N TYR A 159 -15.61 12.39 12.02
CA TYR A 159 -17.00 12.79 12.26
C TYR A 159 -17.39 12.78 13.76
N ARG A 160 -16.50 12.29 14.64
CA ARG A 160 -16.71 12.27 16.10
C ARG A 160 -16.18 13.53 16.78
N LEU A 161 -15.21 14.20 16.16
CA LEU A 161 -14.69 15.47 16.67
C LEU A 161 -15.78 16.55 16.61
N GLU A 162 -15.96 17.31 17.68
CA GLU A 162 -16.96 18.39 17.68
C GLU A 162 -16.47 19.60 16.88
N THR A 163 -15.17 19.90 16.98
CA THR A 163 -14.53 21.05 16.34
C THR A 163 -13.46 20.61 15.34
N SER A 164 -13.08 21.54 14.45
CA SER A 164 -11.99 21.37 13.50
C SER A 164 -10.59 21.54 14.13
N GLU A 165 -10.51 21.89 15.41
CA GLU A 165 -9.26 22.22 16.08
C GLU A 165 -8.53 20.96 16.60
N CYS A 166 -7.22 21.07 16.73
CA CYS A 166 -6.39 20.01 17.28
C CYS A 166 -6.74 19.75 18.75
N THR A 167 -6.86 18.48 19.16
CA THR A 167 -7.15 18.12 20.56
C THR A 167 -5.92 18.16 21.47
N GLN A 168 -4.74 18.42 20.92
CA GLN A 168 -3.50 18.50 21.69
C GLN A 168 -3.42 19.80 22.50
N PRO A 169 -2.97 19.75 23.77
CA PRO A 169 -2.90 20.93 24.62
C PRO A 169 -1.95 21.97 24.03
N GLY A 170 -2.42 23.22 23.91
CA GLY A 170 -1.63 24.34 23.39
C GLY A 170 -1.43 24.36 21.87
N CYS A 171 -2.14 23.51 21.11
CA CYS A 171 -2.04 23.48 19.66
C CYS A 171 -3.23 24.18 18.99
N SER A 172 -2.99 25.31 18.31
CA SER A 172 -4.01 26.05 17.55
C SER A 172 -4.18 25.53 16.10
N GLY A 173 -3.79 24.29 15.84
CA GLY A 173 -3.81 23.72 14.51
C GLY A 173 -5.19 23.21 14.09
N VAL A 174 -5.38 23.03 12.78
CA VAL A 174 -6.65 22.63 12.17
C VAL A 174 -6.53 21.22 11.60
N LEU A 175 -7.56 20.41 11.83
CA LEU A 175 -7.67 19.01 11.41
C LEU A 175 -8.47 18.84 10.13
N PHE A 176 -9.60 19.55 10.00
CA PHE A 176 -10.48 19.45 8.85
C PHE A 176 -11.20 20.76 8.55
N VAL A 177 -11.66 20.92 7.32
CA VAL A 177 -12.56 21.98 6.89
C VAL A 177 -13.93 21.40 6.55
N THR A 178 -14.97 22.16 6.80
CA THR A 178 -16.35 21.75 6.51
C THR A 178 -16.78 22.36 5.18
N LYS A 179 -17.27 21.53 4.27
CA LYS A 179 -17.82 21.96 2.97
C LYS A 179 -19.26 21.53 2.86
N GLU A 180 -20.14 22.47 2.53
CA GLU A 180 -21.54 22.19 2.25
C GLU A 180 -21.77 22.05 0.74
N SER A 181 -22.43 20.97 0.34
CA SER A 181 -22.79 20.73 -1.05
C SER A 181 -24.16 20.06 -1.12
N GLY A 182 -25.15 20.75 -1.69
CA GLY A 182 -26.48 20.19 -1.92
C GLY A 182 -27.22 19.75 -0.64
N GLY A 183 -27.06 20.46 0.47
CA GLY A 183 -27.69 20.13 1.76
C GLY A 183 -26.95 19.06 2.57
N ARG A 184 -25.80 18.58 2.09
CA ARG A 184 -24.90 17.69 2.83
C ARG A 184 -23.66 18.45 3.28
N THR A 185 -23.30 18.26 4.55
CA THR A 185 -22.12 18.84 5.17
C THR A 185 -21.01 17.78 5.25
N ASP A 186 -19.98 17.91 4.41
CA ASP A 186 -18.83 17.00 4.39
C ASP A 186 -17.63 17.62 5.11
N ARG A 187 -16.94 16.82 5.93
CA ARG A 187 -15.70 17.21 6.61
C ARG A 187 -14.52 16.69 5.81
N ILE A 188 -13.62 17.58 5.41
CA ILE A 188 -12.48 17.29 4.55
C ILE A 188 -11.21 17.53 5.36
N PRO A 189 -10.39 16.51 5.63
CA PRO A 189 -9.11 16.69 6.31
C PRO A 189 -8.20 17.71 5.63
N VAL A 190 -7.52 18.56 6.42
CA VAL A 190 -6.56 19.55 5.90
C VAL A 190 -5.29 18.85 5.39
N LYS A 191 -4.79 17.87 6.15
CA LYS A 191 -3.64 17.04 5.78
C LYS A 191 -3.95 15.57 6.00
N VAL A 192 -3.49 14.73 5.07
CA VAL A 192 -3.64 13.27 5.12
C VAL A 192 -2.26 12.63 5.05
N LEU A 193 -2.03 11.65 5.91
CA LEU A 193 -0.83 10.83 5.96
C LEU A 193 -1.23 9.37 5.67
N PRO A 194 -0.88 8.83 4.49
CA PRO A 194 -1.02 7.40 4.24
C PRO A 194 0.03 6.64 5.04
N VAL A 195 -0.42 5.67 5.84
CA VAL A 195 0.46 4.77 6.59
C VAL A 195 0.15 3.35 6.16
N ALA A 196 1.16 2.64 5.63
CA ALA A 196 1.04 1.21 5.47
C ALA A 196 0.98 0.58 6.87
N SER A 197 -0.11 -0.11 7.21
CA SER A 197 -0.11 -1.00 8.36
C SER A 197 0.87 -2.12 8.03
N GLN A 198 2.07 -2.07 8.60
CA GLN A 198 2.88 -3.27 8.70
C GLN A 198 2.01 -4.29 9.42
N LEU A 199 1.84 -5.46 8.79
CA LEU A 199 1.23 -6.64 9.41
C LEU A 199 1.87 -6.77 10.80
N GLU A 200 1.13 -6.47 11.86
CA GLU A 200 1.56 -6.82 13.21
C GLU A 200 1.62 -8.35 13.23
N SER A 201 2.85 -8.87 13.16
CA SER A 201 3.21 -10.29 13.07
C SER A 201 3.70 -10.79 14.41
#